data_AF-A0A948W9D7-F1
#
_entry.id   AF-A0A948W9D7-F1
#
_cell.length_a   1.000
_cell.length_b   1.000
_cell.length_c   1.000
_cell.angle_alpha   90.00
_cell.angle_beta   90.00
_cell.angle_gamma   90.00
#
_symmetry.space_group_name_H-M   'P 1'
#
loop_
_entity.id
_entity.type
_entity.pdbx_description
1 polymer ?
#
loop_
_entity_poly.entity_id
_entity_poly.type
_entity_poly.pdbx_seq_one_letter_code
_entity_poly.pdbx_strand_id
1 'polypeptide(L)'
;MLSNRWKNKLHQKFAKFLLFWNAGKFLISGKFLDKQAHLPAAKFNVPADFFGLGVAPGPHPAYDDYICDALSSLKLSIVRIDVSNDNKDAQMRLMDKLTQAGIKLIVHFVQHPDEAKIIAKKSQVQRQWAEFIRYILNRYQASIHMVEIGSTVNRPRWSGYTLQSFMSAWQIAHPIVKEFRLTLAGPNITDFEPPYTELFLRKLQKMQLLPDVYSNNLFAERATEPERYDHKVMGYRLADKLKFNLIKKANTLKQLSLSFGVNRLASLSSFWTLPRIQRYTIFTELKQADYLVRY
;
A
#
# COMPACT_ATOMS: atom_id res chain seq x y z
N MET A 1 -31.95 -7.93 23.49
CA MET A 1 -30.62 -7.36 23.12
C MET A 1 -29.61 -8.47 22.82
N LEU A 2 -29.75 -9.16 21.69
CA LEU A 2 -28.74 -10.12 21.21
C LEU A 2 -27.57 -9.33 20.62
N SER A 3 -26.53 -9.15 21.45
CA SER A 3 -25.47 -8.17 21.27
C SER A 3 -24.63 -8.42 20.01
N ASN A 4 -24.14 -7.31 19.43
CA ASN A 4 -23.34 -7.14 18.21
C ASN A 4 -22.18 -8.14 17.96
N ARG A 5 -21.85 -9.00 18.91
CA ARG A 5 -20.76 -9.98 18.86
C ARG A 5 -21.05 -11.14 17.87
N TRP A 6 -22.30 -11.56 17.75
CA TRP A 6 -22.70 -12.65 16.83
C TRP A 6 -22.78 -12.17 15.37
N LYS A 7 -23.30 -10.96 15.13
CA LYS A 7 -23.32 -10.33 13.80
C LYS A 7 -21.90 -10.14 13.23
N ASN A 8 -20.92 -9.77 14.08
CA ASN A 8 -19.52 -9.63 13.68
C ASN A 8 -18.84 -10.98 13.35
N LYS A 9 -19.12 -12.05 14.09
CA LYS A 9 -18.59 -13.40 13.76
C LYS A 9 -19.18 -13.95 12.47
N LEU A 10 -20.48 -13.73 12.22
CA LEU A 10 -21.12 -14.13 10.96
C LEU A 10 -20.58 -13.32 9.77
N HIS A 11 -20.40 -12.01 9.91
CA HIS A 11 -19.77 -11.18 8.87
C HIS A 11 -18.33 -11.62 8.59
N GLN A 12 -17.53 -11.97 9.60
CA GLN A 12 -16.18 -12.48 9.39
C GLN A 12 -16.17 -13.86 8.73
N LYS A 13 -17.09 -14.77 9.08
CA LYS A 13 -17.21 -16.08 8.43
C LYS A 13 -17.74 -15.97 7.01
N PHE A 14 -18.69 -15.07 6.75
CA PHE A 14 -19.24 -14.82 5.41
C PHE A 14 -18.26 -14.08 4.52
N ALA A 15 -17.50 -13.12 5.06
CA ALA A 15 -16.37 -12.51 4.37
C ALA A 15 -15.31 -13.57 4.06
N LYS A 16 -14.93 -14.43 5.02
CA LYS A 16 -14.02 -15.56 4.77
C LYS A 16 -14.56 -16.51 3.69
N PHE A 17 -15.85 -16.82 3.71
CA PHE A 17 -16.49 -17.67 2.70
C PHE A 17 -16.52 -17.03 1.31
N LEU A 18 -16.88 -15.74 1.19
CA LEU A 18 -16.79 -14.98 -0.06
C LEU A 18 -15.35 -14.81 -0.56
N LEU A 19 -14.40 -14.63 0.36
CA LEU A 19 -12.96 -14.62 0.08
C LEU A 19 -12.53 -15.98 -0.46
N PHE A 20 -13.00 -17.09 0.11
CA PHE A 20 -12.73 -18.46 -0.37
C PHE A 20 -13.41 -18.78 -1.72
N TRP A 21 -14.67 -18.36 -1.91
CA TRP A 21 -15.45 -18.65 -3.12
C TRP A 21 -14.99 -17.83 -4.33
N ASN A 22 -14.71 -16.53 -4.14
CA ASN A 22 -14.16 -15.70 -5.20
C ASN A 22 -12.66 -15.98 -5.44
N ALA A 23 -11.90 -16.38 -4.41
CA ALA A 23 -10.59 -16.98 -4.61
C ALA A 23 -10.70 -18.25 -5.47
N GLY A 24 -11.71 -19.09 -5.28
CA GLY A 24 -11.98 -20.25 -6.13
C GLY A 24 -12.08 -19.89 -7.63
N LYS A 25 -12.86 -18.89 -8.00
CA LYS A 25 -12.95 -18.42 -9.40
C LYS A 25 -11.65 -17.81 -9.91
N PHE A 26 -10.92 -17.09 -9.07
CA PHE A 26 -9.61 -16.54 -9.42
C PHE A 26 -8.54 -17.64 -9.59
N LEU A 27 -8.55 -18.67 -8.74
CA LEU A 27 -7.70 -19.87 -8.84
C LEU A 27 -7.98 -20.65 -10.14
N ILE A 28 -9.23 -20.65 -10.61
CA ILE A 28 -9.67 -21.34 -11.83
C ILE A 28 -9.37 -20.52 -13.12
N SER A 29 -9.05 -19.21 -13.02
CA SER A 29 -8.77 -18.34 -14.17
C SER A 29 -7.46 -18.66 -14.95
N GLY A 30 -6.85 -19.82 -14.72
CA GLY A 30 -5.70 -20.36 -15.46
C GLY A 30 -4.35 -19.72 -15.13
N LYS A 31 -4.32 -18.43 -14.77
CA LYS A 31 -3.07 -17.67 -14.57
C LYS A 31 -2.39 -17.89 -13.21
N PHE A 32 -3.15 -18.31 -12.19
CA PHE A 32 -2.57 -18.70 -10.89
C PHE A 32 -1.69 -19.96 -10.99
N LEU A 33 -2.02 -20.82 -11.96
CA LEU A 33 -1.36 -22.09 -12.24
C LEU A 33 -0.25 -21.96 -13.29
N ASP A 34 0.02 -20.75 -13.80
CA ASP A 34 1.15 -20.54 -14.70
C ASP A 34 2.43 -20.95 -13.96
N LYS A 35 3.04 -22.02 -14.49
CA LYS A 35 4.24 -22.63 -13.93
C LYS A 35 5.46 -21.78 -14.17
N GLN A 36 5.46 -20.84 -15.13
CA GLN A 36 6.59 -19.99 -15.48
C GLN A 36 6.46 -18.57 -14.94
N ALA A 37 5.30 -18.16 -14.41
CA ALA A 37 5.08 -16.82 -13.84
C ALA A 37 5.98 -16.42 -12.65
N HIS A 38 6.81 -17.35 -12.15
CA HIS A 38 7.82 -17.12 -11.11
C HIS A 38 9.19 -16.72 -11.67
N LEU A 39 9.40 -16.87 -12.98
CA LEU A 39 10.64 -16.48 -13.65
C LEU A 39 10.59 -14.99 -13.98
N PRO A 40 11.73 -14.27 -13.88
CA PRO A 40 11.80 -12.90 -14.34
C PRO A 40 11.51 -12.84 -15.85
N ALA A 41 10.84 -11.76 -16.27
CA ALA A 41 10.72 -11.46 -17.69
C ALA A 41 12.11 -11.17 -18.30
N ALA A 42 12.19 -11.15 -19.63
CA ALA A 42 13.39 -10.72 -20.33
C ALA A 42 13.87 -9.33 -19.84
N LYS A 43 15.15 -9.02 -20.06
CA LYS A 43 15.78 -7.75 -19.65
C LYS A 43 14.86 -6.57 -19.92
N PHE A 44 14.56 -5.80 -18.88
CA PHE A 44 13.76 -4.58 -18.96
C PHE A 44 14.54 -3.43 -18.35
N ASN A 45 14.29 -2.22 -18.86
CA ASN A 45 14.90 -1.02 -18.30
C ASN A 45 14.16 -0.63 -17.03
N VAL A 46 14.89 -0.41 -15.93
CA VAL A 46 14.33 0.12 -14.68
C VAL A 46 14.43 1.64 -14.75
N PRO A 47 13.31 2.38 -14.71
CA PRO A 47 13.33 3.84 -14.71
C PRO A 47 14.14 4.40 -13.53
N ALA A 48 14.80 5.54 -13.72
CA ALA A 48 15.58 6.19 -12.66
C ALA A 48 14.72 6.60 -11.45
N ASP A 49 13.42 6.82 -11.67
CA ASP A 49 12.41 7.18 -10.68
C ASP A 49 11.62 5.97 -10.15
N PHE A 50 12.08 4.73 -10.43
CA PHE A 50 11.43 3.51 -9.95
C PHE A 50 11.53 3.37 -8.43
N PHE A 51 12.71 3.65 -7.87
CA PHE A 51 12.95 3.56 -6.44
C PHE A 51 12.63 4.90 -5.77
N GLY A 52 12.02 4.83 -4.60
CA GLY A 52 11.80 5.96 -3.72
C GLY A 52 11.96 5.54 -2.27
N LEU A 53 11.98 6.52 -1.36
CA LEU A 53 12.07 6.28 0.07
C LEU A 53 10.84 6.81 0.80
N GLY A 54 10.43 6.08 1.83
CA GLY A 54 9.52 6.60 2.84
C GLY A 54 10.27 7.57 3.74
N VAL A 55 9.76 8.80 3.89
CA VAL A 55 10.34 9.82 4.77
C VAL A 55 9.32 10.30 5.79
N ALA A 56 9.80 10.72 6.95
CA ALA A 56 8.99 11.30 8.01
C ALA A 56 9.77 12.44 8.67
N PRO A 57 9.09 13.50 9.12
CA PRO A 57 9.74 14.62 9.78
C PRO A 57 10.30 14.20 11.14
N GLY A 58 11.51 14.68 11.46
CA GLY A 58 12.04 14.65 12.81
C GLY A 58 11.47 15.79 13.68
N PRO A 59 11.69 15.75 15.00
CA PRO A 59 11.21 16.80 15.91
C PRO A 59 11.89 18.15 15.68
N HIS A 60 13.10 18.17 15.11
CA HIS A 60 13.90 19.38 14.87
C HIS A 60 14.07 19.68 13.36
N PRO A 61 14.03 20.94 12.92
CA PRO A 61 14.22 21.32 11.51
C PRO A 61 15.48 20.78 10.84
N ALA A 62 16.58 20.63 11.59
CA ALA A 62 17.85 20.09 11.08
C ALA A 62 17.72 18.66 10.51
N TYR A 63 16.72 17.88 10.93
CA TYR A 63 16.48 16.56 10.34
C TYR A 63 15.97 16.65 8.90
N ASP A 64 15.25 17.72 8.54
CA ASP A 64 14.76 17.89 7.17
C ASP A 64 15.90 18.18 6.21
N ASP A 65 16.87 18.99 6.63
CA ASP A 65 18.06 19.29 5.85
C ASP A 65 18.88 18.02 5.63
N TYR A 66 19.10 17.23 6.69
CA TYR A 66 19.75 15.91 6.58
C TYR A 66 19.01 14.98 5.61
N ILE A 67 17.67 14.92 5.66
CA ILE A 67 16.88 14.10 4.73
C ILE A 67 17.10 14.56 3.30
N CYS A 68 17.08 15.87 3.03
CA CYS A 68 17.30 16.40 1.67
C CYS A 68 18.71 16.07 1.16
N ASP A 69 19.73 16.23 2.00
CA ASP A 69 21.12 15.90 1.66
C ASP A 69 21.28 14.40 1.36
N ALA A 70 20.68 13.54 2.18
CA ALA A 70 20.70 12.09 1.98
C ALA A 70 20.03 11.71 0.65
N LEU A 71 18.85 12.27 0.35
CA LEU A 71 18.13 12.00 -0.90
C LEU A 71 18.92 12.47 -2.12
N SER A 72 19.57 13.63 -2.04
CA SER A 72 20.46 14.15 -3.08
C SER A 72 21.65 13.21 -3.33
N SER A 73 22.29 12.73 -2.26
CA SER A 73 23.41 11.79 -2.36
C SER A 73 23.03 10.46 -3.03
N LEU A 74 21.79 10.01 -2.81
CA LEU A 74 21.21 8.81 -3.42
C LEU A 74 20.62 9.06 -4.81
N LYS A 75 20.62 10.31 -5.28
CA LYS A 75 20.01 10.74 -6.56
C LYS A 75 18.53 10.36 -6.67
N LEU A 76 17.81 10.38 -5.56
CA LEU A 76 16.38 10.08 -5.52
C LEU A 76 15.55 11.35 -5.75
N SER A 77 14.62 11.27 -6.68
CA SER A 77 13.75 12.40 -7.06
C SER A 77 12.30 12.24 -6.60
N ILE A 78 11.94 11.09 -6.04
CA ILE A 78 10.59 10.78 -5.54
C ILE A 78 10.67 10.21 -4.13
N VAL A 79 9.83 10.73 -3.23
CA VAL A 79 9.66 10.20 -1.88
C VAL A 79 8.19 9.95 -1.56
N ARG A 80 7.94 8.99 -0.68
CA ARG A 80 6.63 8.75 -0.08
C ARG A 80 6.60 9.37 1.30
N ILE A 81 5.58 10.16 1.59
CA ILE A 81 5.38 10.77 2.90
C ILE A 81 3.98 10.50 3.42
N ASP A 82 3.92 10.02 4.66
CA ASP A 82 2.66 9.85 5.38
C ASP A 82 2.25 11.20 5.97
N VAL A 83 1.03 11.64 5.64
CA VAL A 83 0.44 12.88 6.16
C VAL A 83 -0.81 12.59 6.96
N SER A 84 -0.90 13.17 8.15
CA SER A 84 -2.04 13.05 9.05
C SER A 84 -2.37 14.42 9.64
N ASN A 85 -3.63 14.65 9.97
CA ASN A 85 -4.02 15.96 10.50
C ASN A 85 -3.38 16.25 11.88
N ASP A 86 -3.08 15.20 12.65
CA ASP A 86 -2.54 15.32 14.02
C ASP A 86 -1.06 15.73 14.08
N ASN A 87 -0.30 15.51 13.00
CA ASN A 87 1.13 15.86 12.92
C ASN A 87 1.45 16.70 11.68
N LYS A 88 0.44 17.42 11.20
CA LYS A 88 0.46 18.18 9.96
C LYS A 88 1.61 19.17 9.88
N ASP A 89 1.87 19.93 10.93
CA ASP A 89 2.83 21.05 10.87
C ASP A 89 4.27 20.57 10.63
N ALA A 90 4.69 19.51 11.32
CA ALA A 90 6.01 18.91 11.10
C ALA A 90 6.09 18.27 9.70
N GLN A 91 5.03 17.59 9.26
CA GLN A 91 4.97 16.97 7.93
C GLN A 91 5.05 18.03 6.83
N MET A 92 4.31 19.14 6.96
CA MET A 92 4.33 20.24 6.01
C MET A 92 5.66 20.98 5.97
N ARG A 93 6.33 21.14 7.12
CA ARG A 93 7.69 21.69 7.17
C ARG A 93 8.65 20.85 6.30
N LEU A 94 8.61 19.53 6.45
CA LEU A 94 9.41 18.63 5.61
C LEU A 94 8.96 18.67 4.13
N MET A 95 7.66 18.69 3.86
CA MET A 95 7.15 18.79 2.48
C MET A 95 7.60 20.09 1.80
N ASP A 96 7.56 21.22 2.50
CA ASP A 96 8.04 22.50 1.97
C ASP A 96 9.53 22.38 1.58
N LYS A 97 10.36 21.80 2.45
CA LYS A 97 11.79 21.55 2.16
C LYS A 97 12.01 20.64 0.96
N LEU A 98 11.33 19.49 0.92
CA LEU A 98 11.44 18.53 -0.19
C LEU A 98 11.02 19.16 -1.52
N THR A 99 9.93 19.90 -1.54
CA THR A 99 9.42 20.53 -2.77
C THR A 99 10.29 21.69 -3.25
N GLN A 100 10.90 22.46 -2.34
CA GLN A 100 11.91 23.46 -2.68
C GLN A 100 13.17 22.83 -3.29
N ALA A 101 13.55 21.64 -2.83
CA ALA A 101 14.63 20.84 -3.42
C ALA A 101 14.24 20.15 -4.75
N GLY A 102 13.03 20.39 -5.27
CA GLY A 102 12.56 19.80 -6.53
C GLY A 102 12.13 18.33 -6.42
N ILE A 103 12.06 17.78 -5.21
CA ILE A 103 11.68 16.38 -4.98
C ILE A 103 10.16 16.24 -5.12
N LYS A 104 9.73 15.23 -5.90
CA LYS A 104 8.32 14.91 -6.10
C LYS A 104 7.79 14.02 -4.99
N LEU A 105 6.50 14.20 -4.67
CA LEU A 105 5.88 13.58 -3.51
C LEU A 105 4.85 12.53 -3.91
N ILE A 106 4.95 11.34 -3.32
CA ILE A 106 3.84 10.42 -3.15
C ILE A 106 3.23 10.74 -1.78
N VAL A 107 2.09 11.43 -1.78
CA VAL A 107 1.42 11.86 -0.54
C VAL A 107 0.45 10.77 -0.12
N HIS A 108 0.76 10.08 0.98
CA HIS A 108 -0.08 9.06 1.56
C HIS A 108 -0.88 9.64 2.72
N PHE A 109 -2.19 9.82 2.52
CA PHE A 109 -3.04 10.36 3.58
C PHE A 109 -3.42 9.28 4.57
N VAL A 110 -3.03 9.48 5.83
CA VAL A 110 -3.28 8.57 6.95
C VAL A 110 -4.27 9.22 7.91
N GLN A 111 -5.41 8.57 8.10
CA GLN A 111 -6.36 8.96 9.15
C GLN A 111 -5.92 8.43 10.51
N HIS A 112 -6.15 9.21 11.57
CA HIS A 112 -6.00 8.69 12.92
C HIS A 112 -6.92 7.46 13.11
N PRO A 113 -6.45 6.37 13.75
CA PRO A 113 -7.24 5.15 13.87
C PRO A 113 -8.63 5.34 14.50
N ASP A 114 -8.78 6.31 15.40
CA ASP A 114 -10.07 6.56 16.05
C ASP A 114 -11.07 7.29 15.13
N GLU A 115 -10.58 8.20 14.29
CA GLU A 115 -11.39 8.84 13.24
C GLU A 115 -11.75 7.84 12.15
N ALA A 116 -10.77 7.05 11.69
CA ALA A 116 -10.93 6.01 10.69
C ALA A 116 -12.01 4.98 11.09
N LYS A 117 -12.16 4.68 12.39
CA LYS A 117 -13.22 3.78 12.88
C LYS A 117 -14.62 4.36 12.65
N ILE A 118 -14.79 5.67 12.85
CA ILE A 118 -16.11 6.31 12.98
C ILE A 118 -16.52 7.15 11.77
N ILE A 119 -15.65 7.36 10.78
CA ILE A 119 -15.93 8.21 9.60
C ILE A 119 -17.22 7.83 8.85
N ALA A 120 -17.58 6.54 8.78
CA ALA A 120 -18.85 6.12 8.17
C ALA A 120 -20.11 6.59 8.92
N LYS A 121 -19.98 7.09 10.15
CA LYS A 121 -21.10 7.42 11.06
C LYS A 121 -21.15 8.89 11.47
N LYS A 122 -20.08 9.65 11.23
CA LYS A 122 -19.91 11.00 11.77
C LYS A 122 -19.60 11.98 10.65
N SER A 123 -20.58 12.80 10.27
CA SER A 123 -20.44 13.82 9.22
C SER A 123 -19.33 14.84 9.52
N GLN A 124 -19.09 15.16 10.79
CA GLN A 124 -17.98 16.02 11.19
C GLN A 124 -16.62 15.43 10.78
N VAL A 125 -16.39 14.14 11.05
CA VAL A 125 -15.14 13.44 10.67
C VAL A 125 -15.01 13.35 9.15
N GLN A 126 -16.12 13.16 8.44
CA GLN A 126 -16.13 13.18 6.97
C GLN A 126 -15.71 14.55 6.40
N ARG A 127 -16.23 15.65 6.98
CA ARG A 127 -15.85 17.01 6.59
C ARG A 127 -14.38 17.31 6.90
N GLN A 128 -13.92 16.99 8.11
CA GLN A 128 -12.52 17.16 8.50
C GLN A 128 -11.57 16.41 7.57
N TRP A 129 -11.94 15.19 7.16
CA TRP A 129 -11.17 14.42 6.19
C TRP A 129 -11.11 15.09 4.82
N ALA A 130 -12.25 15.57 4.31
CA ALA A 130 -12.32 16.28 3.03
C ALA A 130 -11.50 17.57 3.05
N GLU A 131 -11.65 18.37 4.11
CA GLU A 131 -10.94 19.63 4.32
C GLU A 131 -9.43 19.41 4.41
N PHE A 132 -8.98 18.39 5.16
CA PHE A 132 -7.56 18.06 5.28
C PHE A 132 -6.95 17.67 3.94
N ILE A 133 -7.62 16.80 3.16
CA ILE A 133 -7.13 16.43 1.82
C ILE A 133 -7.03 17.66 0.94
N ARG A 134 -8.11 18.45 0.82
CA ARG A 134 -8.13 19.66 -0.01
C ARG A 134 -7.04 20.65 0.40
N TYR A 135 -6.83 20.83 1.70
CA TYR A 135 -5.82 21.73 2.24
C TYR A 135 -4.42 21.34 1.76
N ILE A 136 -4.04 20.06 1.87
CA ILE A 136 -2.74 19.57 1.40
C ILE A 136 -2.63 19.65 -0.13
N LEU A 137 -3.66 19.22 -0.86
CA LEU A 137 -3.62 19.23 -2.33
C LEU A 137 -3.53 20.65 -2.90
N ASN A 138 -4.27 21.62 -2.35
CA ASN A 138 -4.18 23.03 -2.76
C ASN A 138 -2.77 23.59 -2.66
N ARG A 139 -2.03 23.23 -1.60
CA ARG A 139 -0.68 23.73 -1.35
C ARG A 139 0.37 23.03 -2.22
N TYR A 140 0.25 21.73 -2.42
CA TYR A 140 1.36 20.92 -2.95
C TYR A 140 1.11 20.31 -4.34
N GLN A 141 -0.06 20.51 -4.97
CA GLN A 141 -0.44 19.85 -6.23
C GLN A 141 0.66 19.79 -7.30
N ALA A 142 1.44 20.87 -7.52
CA ALA A 142 2.48 20.94 -8.55
C ALA A 142 3.67 19.98 -8.30
N SER A 143 3.86 19.57 -7.05
CA SER A 143 4.94 18.68 -6.62
C SER A 143 4.46 17.27 -6.31
N ILE A 144 3.16 17.02 -6.33
CA ILE A 144 2.60 15.68 -6.10
C ILE A 144 2.73 14.84 -7.36
N HIS A 145 3.48 13.75 -7.26
CA HIS A 145 3.55 12.69 -8.28
C HIS A 145 2.29 11.81 -8.22
N MET A 146 1.86 11.46 -7.01
CA MET A 146 0.73 10.56 -6.78
C MET A 146 0.15 10.76 -5.38
N VAL A 147 -1.15 10.55 -5.24
CA VAL A 147 -1.83 10.49 -3.94
C VAL A 147 -2.14 9.04 -3.61
N GLU A 148 -1.87 8.60 -2.40
CA GLU A 148 -2.28 7.30 -1.89
C GLU A 148 -3.33 7.45 -0.78
N ILE A 149 -4.44 6.71 -0.88
CA ILE A 149 -5.50 6.67 0.12
C ILE A 149 -5.71 5.26 0.67
N GLY A 150 -5.92 5.20 1.99
CA GLY A 150 -6.03 3.95 2.73
C GLY A 150 -4.68 3.53 3.28
N SER A 151 -4.67 2.79 4.37
CA SER A 151 -3.44 2.31 5.01
C SER A 151 -3.72 0.93 5.54
N THR A 152 -3.01 -0.10 5.06
CA THR A 152 -3.13 -1.50 5.50
C THR A 152 -4.59 -1.94 5.73
N VAL A 153 -5.49 -1.68 4.77
CA VAL A 153 -6.95 -1.78 4.98
C VAL A 153 -7.46 -3.18 5.32
N ASN A 154 -6.65 -4.21 5.02
CA ASN A 154 -6.84 -5.60 5.40
C ASN A 154 -6.32 -5.94 6.82
N ARG A 155 -5.87 -4.94 7.58
CA ARG A 155 -5.43 -5.03 8.98
C ARG A 155 -6.20 -4.01 9.84
N PRO A 156 -7.48 -4.28 10.19
CA PRO A 156 -8.31 -3.33 10.94
C PRO A 156 -7.72 -2.85 12.27
N ARG A 157 -6.86 -3.66 12.90
CA ARG A 157 -6.19 -3.28 14.16
C ARG A 157 -5.12 -2.21 13.98
N TRP A 158 -4.52 -2.13 12.80
CA TRP A 158 -3.47 -1.16 12.48
C TRP A 158 -4.07 0.10 11.87
N SER A 159 -5.00 -0.09 10.94
CA SER A 159 -5.58 1.01 10.17
C SER A 159 -6.75 1.73 10.85
N GLY A 160 -7.40 1.08 11.82
CA GLY A 160 -8.67 1.55 12.38
C GLY A 160 -9.88 1.35 11.45
N TYR A 161 -9.67 1.06 10.17
CA TYR A 161 -10.76 0.91 9.22
C TYR A 161 -11.56 -0.37 9.44
N THR A 162 -12.89 -0.21 9.49
CA THR A 162 -13.79 -1.26 9.00
C THR A 162 -13.93 -1.14 7.49
N LEU A 163 -14.46 -2.18 6.83
CA LEU A 163 -14.75 -2.11 5.39
C LEU A 163 -15.68 -0.93 5.05
N GLN A 164 -16.70 -0.67 5.86
CA GLN A 164 -17.62 0.45 5.63
C GLN A 164 -16.93 1.79 5.84
N SER A 165 -16.10 1.90 6.88
CA SER A 165 -15.38 3.13 7.19
C SER A 165 -14.35 3.48 6.11
N PHE A 166 -13.61 2.49 5.60
CA PHE A 166 -12.72 2.70 4.46
C PHE A 166 -13.49 3.15 3.21
N MET A 167 -14.62 2.51 2.88
CA MET A 167 -15.42 2.92 1.72
C MET A 167 -15.92 4.36 1.85
N SER A 168 -16.30 4.79 3.06
CA SER A 168 -16.67 6.19 3.32
C SER A 168 -15.50 7.15 3.14
N ALA A 169 -14.31 6.82 3.69
CA ALA A 169 -13.10 7.63 3.50
C ALA A 169 -12.70 7.74 2.02
N TRP A 170 -12.82 6.64 1.27
CA TRP A 170 -12.53 6.58 -0.17
C TRP A 170 -13.52 7.38 -1.00
N GLN A 171 -14.83 7.28 -0.73
CA GLN A 171 -15.88 8.05 -1.40
C GLN A 171 -15.69 9.56 -1.28
N ILE A 172 -15.08 10.01 -0.18
CA ILE A 172 -14.76 11.41 0.03
C ILE A 172 -13.48 11.77 -0.72
N ALA A 173 -12.42 10.98 -0.54
CA ALA A 173 -11.10 11.31 -1.09
C ALA A 173 -11.04 11.21 -2.62
N HIS A 174 -11.66 10.20 -3.22
CA HIS A 174 -11.60 9.94 -4.65
C HIS A 174 -12.01 11.14 -5.51
N PRO A 175 -13.24 11.70 -5.39
CA PRO A 175 -13.64 12.83 -6.21
C PRO A 175 -12.78 14.07 -5.96
N ILE A 176 -12.31 14.30 -4.73
CA ILE A 176 -11.38 15.39 -4.41
C ILE A 176 -10.10 15.22 -5.23
N VAL A 177 -9.43 14.07 -5.14
CA VAL A 177 -8.17 13.83 -5.86
C VAL A 177 -8.37 13.95 -7.38
N LYS A 178 -9.53 13.52 -7.90
CA LYS A 178 -9.88 13.67 -9.33
C LYS A 178 -10.10 15.11 -9.77
N GLU A 179 -10.67 15.96 -8.92
CA GLU A 179 -10.82 17.41 -9.17
C GLU A 179 -9.46 18.08 -9.38
N PHE A 180 -8.46 17.69 -8.59
CA PHE A 180 -7.06 18.13 -8.74
C PHE A 180 -6.31 17.45 -9.90
N ARG A 181 -6.96 16.54 -10.64
CA ARG A 181 -6.37 15.78 -11.77
C ARG A 181 -5.10 15.00 -11.39
N LEU A 182 -5.01 14.54 -10.15
CA LEU A 182 -3.87 13.77 -9.65
C LEU A 182 -4.08 12.26 -9.82
N THR A 183 -2.98 11.52 -9.96
CA THR A 183 -3.00 10.05 -9.93
C THR A 183 -3.37 9.57 -8.53
N LEU A 184 -4.37 8.69 -8.43
CA LEU A 184 -4.84 8.10 -7.19
C LEU A 184 -4.44 6.62 -7.08
N ALA A 185 -3.69 6.31 -6.03
CA ALA A 185 -3.31 4.98 -5.61
C ALA A 185 -4.16 4.49 -4.42
N GLY A 186 -4.45 3.19 -4.40
CA GLY A 186 -5.14 2.56 -3.28
C GLY A 186 -5.40 1.07 -3.48
N PRO A 187 -5.87 0.35 -2.45
CA PRO A 187 -6.27 0.85 -1.13
C PRO A 187 -5.21 0.58 -0.04
N ASN A 188 -3.93 0.49 -0.41
CA ASN A 188 -2.81 0.07 0.44
C ASN A 188 -3.06 -1.27 1.17
N ILE A 189 -3.19 -2.37 0.42
CA ILE A 189 -3.30 -3.72 1.02
C ILE A 189 -1.91 -4.18 1.45
N THR A 190 -1.75 -4.69 2.67
CA THR A 190 -0.47 -5.26 3.11
C THR A 190 -0.38 -6.75 2.85
N ASP A 191 0.82 -7.25 2.56
CA ASP A 191 1.08 -8.65 2.20
C ASP A 191 0.41 -9.11 0.90
N PHE A 192 0.82 -10.29 0.45
CA PHE A 192 0.16 -11.01 -0.63
C PHE A 192 -1.17 -11.63 -0.14
N GLU A 193 -2.25 -10.88 -0.27
CA GLU A 193 -3.61 -11.34 0.04
C GLU A 193 -4.60 -11.06 -1.11
N PRO A 194 -4.55 -11.85 -2.20
CA PRO A 194 -5.46 -11.70 -3.35
C PRO A 194 -6.94 -11.63 -2.99
N PRO A 195 -7.46 -12.39 -1.98
CA PRO A 195 -8.86 -12.27 -1.61
C PRO A 195 -9.26 -10.86 -1.15
N TYR A 196 -8.41 -10.16 -0.40
CA TYR A 196 -8.70 -8.77 -0.02
C TYR A 196 -8.64 -7.83 -1.22
N THR A 197 -7.72 -8.07 -2.15
CA THR A 197 -7.62 -7.30 -3.41
C THR A 197 -8.93 -7.38 -4.18
N GLU A 198 -9.42 -8.60 -4.40
CA GLU A 198 -10.72 -8.88 -5.01
C GLU A 198 -11.86 -8.18 -4.26
N LEU A 199 -11.90 -8.29 -2.92
CA LEU A 199 -12.96 -7.68 -2.10
C LEU A 199 -13.01 -6.16 -2.26
N PHE A 200 -11.87 -5.48 -2.14
CA PHE A 200 -11.80 -4.02 -2.18
C PHE A 200 -12.02 -3.50 -3.61
N LEU A 201 -11.31 -4.02 -4.61
CA LEU A 201 -11.46 -3.57 -6.00
C LEU A 201 -12.87 -3.81 -6.54
N ARG A 202 -13.50 -4.94 -6.22
CA ARG A 202 -14.90 -5.18 -6.60
C ARG A 202 -15.87 -4.18 -5.99
N LYS A 203 -15.67 -3.80 -4.73
CA LYS A 203 -16.52 -2.78 -4.10
C LYS A 203 -16.31 -1.41 -4.71
N LEU A 204 -15.06 -1.03 -4.95
CA LEU A 204 -14.72 0.23 -5.61
C LEU A 204 -15.26 0.28 -7.05
N GLN A 205 -15.17 -0.81 -7.81
CA GLN A 205 -15.76 -0.94 -9.15
C GLN A 205 -17.27 -0.75 -9.12
N LYS A 206 -17.99 -1.41 -8.19
CA LYS A 206 -19.44 -1.23 -8.04
C LYS A 206 -19.84 0.22 -7.72
N MET A 207 -18.96 0.95 -7.07
CA MET A 207 -19.15 2.36 -6.74
C MET A 207 -18.67 3.30 -7.84
N GLN A 208 -18.07 2.79 -8.92
CA GLN A 208 -17.40 3.56 -9.98
C GLN A 208 -16.26 4.46 -9.47
N LEU A 209 -15.58 4.01 -8.40
CA LEU A 209 -14.50 4.73 -7.73
C LEU A 209 -13.20 3.93 -7.73
N LEU A 210 -12.86 3.28 -8.84
CA LEU A 210 -11.58 2.56 -8.94
C LEU A 210 -10.39 3.54 -8.86
N PRO A 211 -9.25 3.10 -8.28
CA PRO A 211 -8.01 3.87 -8.33
C PRO A 211 -7.40 3.82 -9.74
N ASP A 212 -6.47 4.74 -10.01
CA ASP A 212 -5.62 4.68 -11.21
C ASP A 212 -4.50 3.64 -11.05
N VAL A 213 -4.03 3.47 -9.80
CA VAL A 213 -2.96 2.55 -9.44
C VAL A 213 -3.43 1.67 -8.28
N TYR A 214 -3.39 0.35 -8.47
CA TYR A 214 -3.57 -0.57 -7.36
C TYR A 214 -2.30 -0.57 -6.51
N SER A 215 -2.42 -0.15 -5.25
CA SER A 215 -1.29 -0.10 -4.30
C SER A 215 -1.33 -1.27 -3.33
N ASN A 216 -0.18 -1.91 -3.12
CA ASN A 216 0.04 -2.96 -2.15
C ASN A 216 1.35 -2.69 -1.36
N ASN A 217 1.50 -3.23 -0.16
CA ASN A 217 2.78 -3.31 0.53
C ASN A 217 3.27 -4.76 0.43
N LEU A 218 3.92 -5.09 -0.69
CA LEU A 218 4.24 -6.47 -1.05
C LEU A 218 5.58 -6.87 -0.43
N PHE A 219 5.52 -7.44 0.77
CA PHE A 219 6.70 -7.90 1.49
C PHE A 219 7.23 -9.26 1.00
N ALA A 220 8.55 -9.35 0.88
CA ALA A 220 9.28 -10.62 0.72
C ALA A 220 9.77 -11.21 2.06
N GLU A 221 9.75 -10.43 3.14
CA GLU A 221 10.42 -10.74 4.41
C GLU A 221 10.06 -12.12 5.01
N ARG A 222 8.83 -12.58 4.81
CA ARG A 222 8.39 -13.89 5.32
C ARG A 222 9.06 -15.08 4.62
N ALA A 223 9.56 -14.86 3.41
CA ALA A 223 10.31 -15.84 2.63
C ALA A 223 11.83 -15.71 2.81
N THR A 224 12.32 -14.91 3.78
CA THR A 224 13.74 -14.54 3.99
C THR A 224 14.37 -13.80 2.81
N GLU A 225 14.25 -14.31 1.58
CA GLU A 225 14.78 -13.76 0.33
C GLU A 225 13.65 -13.55 -0.71
N PRO A 226 13.78 -12.58 -1.64
CA PRO A 226 12.77 -12.31 -2.69
C PRO A 226 12.39 -13.51 -3.57
N GLU A 227 13.36 -14.35 -3.91
CA GLU A 227 13.26 -15.44 -4.88
C GLU A 227 12.73 -16.73 -4.24
N ARG A 228 12.77 -16.82 -2.91
CA ARG A 228 12.36 -18.03 -2.21
C ARG A 228 10.85 -18.25 -2.36
N TYR A 229 10.48 -19.50 -2.65
CA TYR A 229 9.08 -19.89 -2.69
C TYR A 229 8.44 -19.79 -1.31
N ASP A 230 7.35 -19.03 -1.24
CA ASP A 230 6.65 -18.75 0.00
C ASP A 230 5.73 -19.92 0.37
N HIS A 231 6.23 -20.76 1.27
CA HIS A 231 5.49 -21.86 1.87
C HIS A 231 4.26 -21.43 2.68
N LYS A 232 4.07 -20.13 3.00
CA LYS A 232 2.86 -19.67 3.71
C LYS A 232 1.66 -19.44 2.81
N VAL A 233 1.85 -19.43 1.48
CA VAL A 233 0.73 -19.29 0.55
C VAL A 233 -0.15 -20.54 0.58
N MET A 234 0.44 -21.74 0.52
CA MET A 234 -0.30 -23.03 0.48
C MET A 234 0.38 -24.18 1.25
N GLY A 235 1.36 -23.88 2.13
CA GLY A 235 2.10 -24.87 2.91
C GLY A 235 3.40 -25.35 2.24
N TYR A 236 4.28 -25.96 3.03
CA TYR A 236 5.60 -26.44 2.58
C TYR A 236 5.52 -27.43 1.42
N ARG A 237 4.61 -28.41 1.48
CA ARG A 237 4.47 -29.46 0.45
C ARG A 237 4.07 -28.92 -0.93
N LEU A 238 3.45 -27.75 -0.98
CA LEU A 238 2.97 -27.12 -2.22
C LEU A 238 3.85 -25.95 -2.67
N ALA A 239 4.79 -25.50 -1.84
CA ALA A 239 5.67 -24.38 -2.14
C ALA A 239 6.43 -24.59 -3.46
N ASP A 240 7.08 -25.74 -3.62
CA ASP A 240 7.89 -26.07 -4.80
C ASP A 240 7.04 -26.39 -6.04
N LYS A 241 5.77 -26.79 -5.84
CA LYS A 241 4.84 -27.06 -6.94
C LYS A 241 4.23 -25.79 -7.49
N LEU A 242 3.83 -24.87 -6.61
CA LEU A 242 3.17 -23.62 -7.00
C LEU A 242 4.16 -22.50 -7.29
N LYS A 243 5.35 -22.54 -6.68
CA LYS A 243 6.49 -21.63 -6.89
C LYS A 243 6.14 -20.16 -6.69
N PHE A 244 5.39 -19.83 -5.63
CA PHE A 244 5.06 -18.44 -5.30
C PHE A 244 6.26 -17.71 -4.70
N ASN A 245 7.12 -17.13 -5.54
CA ASN A 245 8.09 -16.11 -5.15
C ASN A 245 7.52 -14.69 -5.34
N LEU A 246 8.33 -13.65 -5.10
CA LEU A 246 7.92 -12.26 -5.25
C LEU A 246 7.36 -11.95 -6.66
N ILE A 247 8.06 -12.40 -7.72
CA ILE A 247 7.67 -12.17 -9.12
C ILE A 247 6.28 -12.74 -9.40
N LYS A 248 6.05 -14.01 -9.03
CA LYS A 248 4.73 -14.65 -9.24
C LYS A 248 3.63 -13.97 -8.46
N LYS A 249 3.92 -13.51 -7.23
CA LYS A 249 2.96 -12.75 -6.41
C LYS A 249 2.60 -11.41 -7.07
N ALA A 250 3.59 -10.63 -7.49
CA ALA A 250 3.38 -9.37 -8.19
C ALA A 250 2.58 -9.56 -9.49
N ASN A 251 2.94 -10.57 -10.30
CA ASN A 251 2.19 -10.93 -11.51
C ASN A 251 0.74 -11.30 -11.21
N THR A 252 0.51 -12.10 -10.16
CA THR A 252 -0.84 -12.50 -9.74
C THR A 252 -1.67 -11.28 -9.33
N LEU A 253 -1.10 -10.37 -8.53
CA LEU A 253 -1.78 -9.13 -8.13
C LEU A 253 -2.05 -8.21 -9.32
N LYS A 254 -1.11 -8.07 -10.26
CA LYS A 254 -1.28 -7.29 -11.49
C LYS A 254 -2.40 -7.85 -12.36
N GLN A 255 -2.45 -9.16 -12.57
CA GLN A 255 -3.54 -9.79 -13.34
C GLN A 255 -4.90 -9.62 -12.67
N LEU A 256 -4.93 -9.67 -11.33
CA LEU A 256 -6.14 -9.41 -10.57
C LEU A 256 -6.59 -7.95 -10.70
N SER A 257 -5.68 -6.97 -10.57
CA SER A 257 -6.06 -5.56 -10.74
C SER A 257 -6.53 -5.26 -12.16
N LEU A 258 -5.89 -5.88 -13.16
CA LEU A 258 -6.26 -5.77 -14.58
C LEU A 258 -7.69 -6.27 -14.85
N SER A 259 -8.16 -7.32 -14.17
CA SER A 259 -9.54 -7.81 -14.35
C SER A 259 -10.61 -6.83 -13.87
N PHE A 260 -10.24 -5.84 -13.06
CA PHE A 260 -11.09 -4.71 -12.66
C PHE A 260 -10.89 -3.47 -13.55
N GLY A 261 -9.94 -3.49 -14.49
CA GLY A 261 -9.58 -2.34 -15.32
C GLY A 261 -8.49 -1.44 -14.71
N VAL A 262 -7.81 -1.87 -13.65
CA VAL A 262 -6.70 -1.12 -13.03
C VAL A 262 -5.36 -1.65 -13.54
N ASN A 263 -4.78 -0.91 -14.48
CA ASN A 263 -3.64 -1.38 -15.29
C ASN A 263 -2.26 -1.20 -14.62
N ARG A 264 -2.18 -0.37 -13.58
CA ARG A 264 -0.95 -0.08 -12.85
C ARG A 264 -1.00 -0.73 -11.46
N LEU A 265 0.10 -1.36 -11.08
CA LEU A 265 0.36 -1.90 -9.74
C LEU A 265 1.60 -1.19 -9.19
N ALA A 266 1.56 -0.78 -7.93
CA ALA A 266 2.71 -0.25 -7.22
C ALA A 266 2.85 -0.91 -5.84
N SER A 267 4.09 -1.31 -5.50
CA SER A 267 4.44 -1.65 -4.12
C SER A 267 4.97 -0.40 -3.44
N LEU A 268 4.16 0.29 -2.64
CA LEU A 268 4.50 1.60 -2.09
C LEU A 268 5.21 1.54 -0.73
N SER A 269 5.30 0.35 -0.15
CA SER A 269 6.15 0.07 1.00
C SER A 269 6.67 -1.36 0.92
N SER A 270 7.98 -1.53 1.10
CA SER A 270 8.64 -2.82 1.20
C SER A 270 9.88 -2.68 2.06
N PHE A 271 10.04 -3.56 3.05
CA PHE A 271 11.19 -3.57 3.93
C PHE A 271 11.39 -4.97 4.52
N TRP A 272 12.59 -5.21 5.05
CA TRP A 272 12.91 -6.36 5.89
C TRP A 272 13.28 -5.85 7.27
N THR A 273 12.73 -6.44 8.33
CA THR A 273 13.01 -5.94 9.68
C THR A 273 14.38 -6.43 10.15
N LEU A 274 15.21 -5.51 10.63
CA LEU A 274 16.53 -5.84 11.19
C LEU A 274 16.43 -6.90 12.32
N PRO A 275 15.47 -6.83 13.27
CA PRO A 275 15.33 -7.86 14.31
C PRO A 275 15.06 -9.27 13.80
N ARG A 276 14.50 -9.42 12.58
CA ARG A 276 14.27 -10.73 11.97
C ARG A 276 15.53 -11.24 11.28
N ILE A 277 16.28 -10.36 10.61
CA ILE A 277 17.55 -10.69 9.97
C ILE A 277 18.61 -11.09 11.01
N GLN A 278 18.65 -10.39 12.15
CA GLN A 278 19.57 -10.66 13.27
C GLN A 278 19.49 -12.08 13.82
N ARG A 279 18.39 -12.82 13.56
CA ARG A 279 18.22 -14.20 14.04
C ARG A 279 19.16 -15.19 13.37
N TYR A 280 19.77 -14.83 12.24
CA TYR A 280 20.59 -15.76 11.45
C TYR A 280 21.86 -15.13 10.85
N THR A 281 22.10 -13.83 11.05
CA THR A 281 23.37 -13.19 10.67
C THR A 281 23.65 -11.97 11.54
N ILE A 282 24.93 -11.69 11.81
CA ILE A 282 25.39 -10.46 12.46
C ILE A 282 25.49 -9.28 11.48
N PHE A 283 25.63 -9.57 10.18
CA PHE A 283 25.76 -8.57 9.10
C PHE A 283 24.39 -8.07 8.64
N THR A 284 23.61 -7.55 9.59
CA THR A 284 22.17 -7.34 9.43
C THR A 284 21.84 -6.30 8.35
N GLU A 285 22.48 -5.14 8.40
CA GLU A 285 22.25 -4.03 7.46
C GLU A 285 22.73 -4.37 6.06
N LEU A 286 23.91 -5.01 5.95
CA LEU A 286 24.42 -5.52 4.67
C LEU A 286 23.45 -6.53 4.05
N LYS A 287 22.86 -7.41 4.85
CA LYS A 287 21.88 -8.39 4.36
C LYS A 287 20.55 -7.73 4.00
N GLN A 288 20.14 -6.67 4.70
CA GLN A 288 18.98 -5.87 4.32
C GLN A 288 19.19 -5.18 2.96
N ALA A 289 20.38 -4.60 2.73
CA ALA A 289 20.76 -4.01 1.46
C ALA A 289 20.82 -5.05 0.32
N ASP A 290 21.38 -6.24 0.56
CA ASP A 290 21.36 -7.38 -0.38
C ASP A 290 19.92 -7.71 -0.81
N TYR A 291 19.00 -7.82 0.14
CA TYR A 291 17.59 -8.09 -0.18
C TYR A 291 16.91 -6.97 -0.96
N LEU A 292 17.24 -5.70 -0.65
CA LEU A 292 16.68 -4.56 -1.36
C LEU A 292 17.13 -4.52 -2.83
N VAL A 293 18.39 -4.83 -3.12
CA VAL A 293 18.93 -4.85 -4.50
C VAL A 293 18.33 -5.99 -5.33
N ARG A 294 17.98 -7.11 -4.68
CA ARG A 294 17.36 -8.29 -5.33
C ARG A 294 15.85 -8.16 -5.55
N TYR A 295 15.19 -7.22 -4.87
CA TYR A 295 13.74 -7.01 -4.93
C TYR A 295 13.32 -6.22 -6.17
#